data_AF-A0A9P0DQJ5-F1
#
_entry.id   AF-A0A9P0DQJ5-F1
#
_cell.length_a   1.000
_cell.length_b   1.000
_cell.length_c   1.000
_cell.angle_alpha   90.00
_cell.angle_beta   90.00
_cell.angle_gamma   90.00
#
_symmetry.space_group_name_H-M   'P 1'
#
loop_
_entity.id
_entity.type
_entity.pdbx_description
1 polymer ?
#
loop_
_entity_poly.entity_id
_entity_poly.type
_entity_poly.pdbx_seq_one_letter_code
_entity_poly.pdbx_strand_id
1 'polypeptide(L)'
;MLIMKTLCVLLIVIGTISIDAHLAEEEFPPAFFHLISKVRKHCLDSFPISETERENARMGNFDDNDTEMKKYVTCLFTKSGFTDKSLHMNKALLNAFIPKVLKEGNGVEMIIECSDKAREKLADHPFEDKVWDMLKCMYHGDPVLFSAFYPTLTYSTIRIVRRRRMF
;
A
#
# COMPACT_ATOMS: atom_id res chain seq x y z
N MET A 1 -3.69 0.37 49.49
CA MET A 1 -2.52 -0.17 48.73
C MET A 1 -2.87 -1.28 47.73
N LEU A 2 -3.89 -2.11 47.98
CA LEU A 2 -4.30 -3.18 47.04
C LEU A 2 -4.88 -2.64 45.72
N ILE A 3 -5.73 -1.61 45.80
CA ILE A 3 -6.45 -1.00 44.65
C ILE A 3 -5.50 -0.42 43.60
N MET A 4 -4.38 0.15 44.01
CA MET A 4 -3.39 0.77 43.11
C MET A 4 -2.59 -0.26 42.31
N LYS A 5 -2.40 -1.47 42.85
CA LYS A 5 -1.76 -2.58 42.13
C LYS A 5 -2.70 -3.18 41.08
N THR A 6 -3.99 -3.29 41.39
CA THR A 6 -5.00 -3.82 40.46
C THR A 6 -5.22 -2.89 39.25
N LEU A 7 -5.18 -1.57 39.46
CA LEU A 7 -5.29 -0.57 38.39
C LEU A 7 -4.10 -0.59 37.42
N CYS A 8 -2.87 -0.78 37.92
CA CYS A 8 -1.68 -0.89 37.06
C CYS A 8 -1.72 -2.14 36.17
N VAL A 9 -2.20 -3.28 36.68
CA VAL A 9 -2.31 -4.52 35.89
C VAL A 9 -3.33 -4.37 34.76
N LEU A 10 -4.46 -3.70 35.00
CA LEU A 10 -5.48 -3.44 33.97
C LEU A 10 -4.97 -2.52 32.85
N LEU A 11 -4.16 -1.51 33.17
CA LEU A 11 -3.56 -0.64 32.16
C LEU A 11 -2.48 -1.35 31.31
N ILE A 12 -1.76 -2.30 31.89
CA ILE A 12 -0.76 -3.11 31.15
C ILE A 12 -1.45 -4.10 30.19
N VAL A 13 -2.62 -4.66 30.56
CA VAL A 13 -3.38 -5.58 29.69
C VAL A 13 -4.08 -4.84 28.53
N ILE A 14 -4.49 -3.58 28.72
CA ILE A 14 -5.08 -2.78 27.63
C ILE A 14 -4.01 -2.34 26.62
N GLY A 15 -2.75 -2.21 27.05
CA GLY A 15 -1.62 -1.82 26.18
C GLY A 15 -1.20 -2.90 25.16
N THR A 16 -1.56 -4.17 25.37
CA THR A 16 -1.09 -5.28 24.52
C THR A 16 -2.11 -5.79 23.50
N ILE A 17 -3.34 -5.26 23.46
CA ILE A 17 -4.33 -5.59 22.42
C ILE A 17 -4.10 -4.76 21.15
N SER A 18 -2.86 -4.68 20.69
CA SER A 18 -2.59 -4.36 19.29
C SER A 18 -2.88 -5.63 18.51
N ILE A 19 -4.10 -5.76 17.99
CA ILE A 19 -4.41 -6.82 17.03
C ILE A 19 -3.67 -6.44 15.75
N ASP A 20 -2.44 -6.94 15.61
CA ASP A 20 -1.71 -6.93 14.35
C ASP A 20 -2.50 -7.77 13.36
N ALA A 21 -3.22 -7.12 12.46
CA ALA A 21 -3.89 -7.78 11.36
C ALA A 21 -2.86 -7.97 10.24
N HIS A 22 -1.83 -8.79 10.48
CA HIS A 22 -0.87 -9.14 9.44
C HIS A 22 -1.60 -9.91 8.33
N LEU A 23 -1.60 -9.36 7.12
CA LEU A 23 -1.97 -10.11 5.94
C LEU A 23 -0.87 -11.15 5.74
N ALA A 24 -1.22 -12.43 5.82
CA ALA A 24 -0.22 -13.48 5.74
C ALA A 24 0.27 -13.64 4.30
N GLU A 25 1.55 -13.94 4.11
CA GLU A 25 2.17 -14.10 2.79
C GLU A 25 1.43 -15.17 1.95
N GLU A 26 0.91 -16.19 2.62
CA GLU A 26 0.06 -17.26 2.07
C GLU A 26 -1.27 -16.79 1.45
N GLU A 27 -1.72 -15.57 1.74
CA GLU A 27 -2.94 -15.00 1.14
C GLU A 27 -2.72 -14.46 -0.28
N PHE A 28 -1.46 -14.35 -0.72
CA PHE A 28 -1.07 -13.96 -2.06
C PHE A 28 -0.71 -15.18 -2.93
N PRO A 29 -1.02 -15.15 -4.24
CA PRO A 29 -0.56 -16.19 -5.16
C PRO A 29 0.98 -16.25 -5.22
N PRO A 30 1.62 -17.42 -5.32
CA PRO A 30 3.09 -17.51 -5.42
C PRO A 30 3.70 -16.71 -6.59
N ALA A 31 2.96 -16.59 -7.71
CA ALA A 31 3.37 -15.81 -8.86
C ALA A 31 3.50 -14.30 -8.56
N PHE A 32 2.82 -13.80 -7.52
CA PHE A 32 2.88 -12.42 -7.09
C PHE A 32 4.29 -12.04 -6.63
N PHE A 33 4.88 -12.82 -5.74
CA PHE A 33 6.20 -12.52 -5.17
C PHE A 33 7.30 -12.54 -6.22
N HIS A 34 7.22 -13.47 -7.17
CA HIS A 34 8.15 -13.52 -8.29
C HIS A 34 8.02 -12.27 -9.19
N LEU A 35 6.78 -11.88 -9.53
CA LEU A 35 6.51 -10.67 -10.31
C LEU A 35 7.06 -9.43 -9.62
N ILE A 36 6.68 -9.19 -8.36
CA ILE A 36 7.06 -7.95 -7.70
C ILE A 36 8.55 -7.92 -7.36
N SER A 37 9.18 -9.04 -7.00
CA SER A 37 10.63 -9.08 -6.77
C SER A 37 11.40 -8.64 -8.03
N LYS A 38 11.02 -9.16 -9.20
CA LYS A 38 11.62 -8.80 -10.49
C LYS A 38 11.39 -7.33 -10.84
N VAL A 39 10.15 -6.87 -10.72
CA VAL A 39 9.77 -5.48 -11.04
C VAL A 39 10.43 -4.49 -10.10
N ARG A 40 10.44 -4.76 -8.80
CA ARG A 40 11.13 -3.93 -7.80
C ARG A 40 12.60 -3.79 -8.14
N LYS A 41 13.31 -4.91 -8.39
CA LYS A 41 14.73 -4.86 -8.76
C LYS A 41 14.95 -3.94 -9.96
N HIS A 42 14.19 -4.15 -11.03
CA HIS A 42 14.28 -3.33 -12.23
C HIS A 42 14.04 -1.84 -11.96
N CYS A 43 13.04 -1.50 -11.14
CA CYS A 43 12.72 -0.12 -10.83
C CYS A 43 13.75 0.53 -9.90
N LEU A 44 14.37 -0.22 -8.98
CA LEU A 44 15.47 0.29 -8.14
C LEU A 44 16.77 0.47 -8.92
N ASP A 45 17.03 -0.38 -9.91
CA ASP A 45 18.16 -0.21 -10.83
C ASP A 45 18.00 1.08 -11.68
N SER A 46 16.77 1.52 -11.93
CA SER A 46 16.45 2.71 -12.73
C SER A 46 16.30 3.99 -11.91
N PHE A 47 15.70 3.87 -10.72
CA PHE A 47 15.36 4.98 -9.81
C PHE A 47 15.84 4.59 -8.40
N PRO A 48 17.12 4.83 -8.09
CA PRO A 48 17.71 4.40 -6.84
C PRO A 48 17.20 5.28 -5.69
N ILE A 49 16.24 4.74 -4.95
CA ILE A 49 15.69 5.35 -3.73
C ILE A 49 16.02 4.48 -2.51
N SER A 50 16.17 5.11 -1.36
CA SER A 50 16.46 4.45 -0.09
C SER A 50 15.26 3.64 0.42
N GLU A 51 15.53 2.68 1.30
CA GLU A 51 14.49 1.98 2.03
C GLU A 51 13.66 2.95 2.89
N THR A 52 14.30 3.95 3.48
CA THR A 52 13.65 4.94 4.33
C THR A 52 12.62 5.76 3.55
N GLU A 53 12.94 6.20 2.33
CA GLU A 53 11.99 6.91 1.47
C GLU A 53 10.79 6.01 1.14
N ARG A 54 11.03 4.72 0.82
CA ARG A 54 9.96 3.75 0.55
C ARG A 54 9.06 3.53 1.76
N GLU A 55 9.63 3.41 2.94
CA GLU A 55 8.88 3.25 4.19
C GLU A 55 8.07 4.50 4.55
N ASN A 56 8.62 5.70 4.31
CA ASN A 56 7.87 6.94 4.49
C ASN A 56 6.62 6.97 3.60
N ALA A 57 6.76 6.65 2.32
CA ALA A 57 5.61 6.55 1.41
C ALA A 57 4.61 5.46 1.86
N ARG A 58 5.09 4.31 2.35
CA ARG A 58 4.23 3.24 2.90
C ARG A 58 3.39 3.71 4.09
N MET A 59 3.97 4.54 4.95
CA MET A 59 3.31 5.13 6.12
C MET A 59 2.41 6.33 5.76
N GLY A 60 2.25 6.65 4.48
CA GLY A 60 1.45 7.75 4.00
C GLY A 60 2.11 9.13 4.14
N ASN A 61 3.42 9.17 4.37
CA ASN A 61 4.19 10.41 4.33
C ASN A 61 4.59 10.68 2.87
N PHE A 62 3.67 11.29 2.11
CA PHE A 62 3.86 11.60 0.71
C PHE A 62 4.55 12.96 0.54
N ASP A 63 5.79 12.98 0.05
CA ASP A 63 6.44 14.20 -0.40
C ASP A 63 6.11 14.45 -1.89
N ASP A 64 5.31 15.49 -2.16
CA ASP A 64 4.93 15.86 -3.51
C ASP A 64 6.09 16.43 -4.35
N ASN A 65 7.24 16.74 -3.74
CA ASN A 65 8.44 17.19 -4.45
C ASN A 65 9.42 16.04 -4.76
N ASP A 66 9.19 14.84 -4.23
CA ASP A 66 10.07 13.68 -4.44
C ASP A 66 9.84 13.06 -5.83
N THR A 67 10.53 13.60 -6.82
CA THR A 67 10.40 13.17 -8.21
C THR A 67 10.91 11.74 -8.46
N GLU A 68 11.90 11.27 -7.70
CA GLU A 68 12.47 9.93 -7.89
C GLU A 68 11.54 8.86 -7.31
N MET A 69 10.93 9.12 -6.15
CA MET A 69 9.90 8.24 -5.61
C MET A 69 8.69 8.13 -6.55
N LYS A 70 8.21 9.25 -7.10
CA LYS A 70 7.10 9.25 -8.06
C LYS A 70 7.42 8.41 -9.30
N LYS A 71 8.63 8.53 -9.85
CA LYS A 71 9.11 7.70 -10.98
C LYS A 71 9.23 6.23 -10.59
N TYR A 72 9.75 5.94 -9.40
CA TYR A 72 9.86 4.58 -8.87
C TYR A 72 8.49 3.91 -8.78
N VAL A 73 7.50 4.55 -8.16
CA VAL A 73 6.13 4.01 -8.05
C VAL A 73 5.50 3.83 -9.43
N THR A 74 5.67 4.81 -10.31
CA THR A 74 5.20 4.73 -11.69
C THR A 74 5.81 3.53 -12.43
N CYS A 75 7.11 3.29 -12.25
CA CYS A 75 7.78 2.12 -12.77
C CYS A 75 7.16 0.82 -12.25
N LEU A 76 6.87 0.73 -10.95
CA LEU A 76 6.27 -0.48 -10.37
C LEU A 76 4.91 -0.80 -11.01
N PHE A 77 4.01 0.18 -11.11
CA PHE A 77 2.67 -0.02 -11.68
C PHE A 77 2.71 -0.36 -13.17
N THR A 78 3.58 0.30 -13.94
CA THR A 78 3.67 0.07 -15.39
C THR A 78 4.40 -1.24 -15.72
N LYS A 79 5.48 -1.58 -15.02
CA LYS A 79 6.29 -2.78 -15.31
C LYS A 79 5.66 -4.06 -14.77
N SER A 80 4.84 -3.98 -13.73
CA SER A 80 4.00 -5.09 -13.30
C SER A 80 2.82 -5.36 -14.24
N GLY A 81 2.44 -4.38 -15.07
CA GLY A 81 1.26 -4.44 -15.92
C GLY A 81 -0.05 -4.13 -15.20
N PHE A 82 -0.01 -3.70 -13.93
CA PHE A 82 -1.21 -3.30 -13.20
C PHE A 82 -1.92 -2.10 -13.81
N THR A 83 -1.19 -1.24 -14.54
CA THR A 83 -1.77 -0.09 -15.23
C THR A 83 -1.18 0.11 -16.63
N ASP A 84 -1.94 0.74 -17.52
CA ASP A 84 -1.48 1.20 -18.82
C ASP A 84 -0.89 2.63 -18.76
N LYS A 85 -0.48 3.18 -19.91
CA LYS A 85 0.07 4.56 -19.99
C LYS A 85 -0.97 5.66 -19.78
N SER A 86 -2.25 5.32 -19.72
CA SER A 86 -3.36 6.23 -19.49
C SER A 86 -3.94 6.08 -18.08
N LEU A 87 -3.28 5.30 -17.22
CA LEU A 87 -3.67 4.99 -15.85
C LEU A 87 -4.99 4.19 -15.78
N HIS A 88 -5.31 3.38 -16.80
CA HIS A 88 -6.38 2.38 -16.67
C HIS A 88 -5.83 1.15 -15.98
N MET A 89 -6.48 0.77 -14.88
CA MET A 89 -6.07 -0.40 -14.11
C MET A 89 -6.50 -1.70 -14.78
N ASN A 90 -5.58 -2.67 -14.81
CA ASN A 90 -5.85 -4.00 -15.29
C ASN A 90 -6.64 -4.79 -14.24
N LYS A 91 -7.98 -4.73 -14.32
CA LYS A 91 -8.89 -5.41 -13.39
C LYS A 91 -8.62 -6.92 -13.30
N ALA A 92 -8.21 -7.58 -14.39
CA ALA A 92 -7.90 -9.00 -14.36
C ALA A 92 -6.65 -9.30 -13.51
N LEU A 93 -5.59 -8.51 -13.64
CA LEU A 93 -4.39 -8.66 -12.79
C LEU A 93 -4.65 -8.27 -11.34
N LEU A 94 -5.41 -7.21 -11.07
CA LEU A 94 -5.83 -6.87 -9.72
C LEU A 94 -6.62 -8.03 -9.08
N ASN A 95 -7.55 -8.62 -9.82
CA ASN A 95 -8.27 -9.81 -9.37
C ASN A 95 -7.40 -11.05 -9.25
N ALA A 96 -6.31 -11.16 -9.99
CA ALA A 96 -5.40 -12.29 -9.82
C ALA A 96 -4.57 -12.14 -8.54
N PHE A 97 -4.09 -10.93 -8.23
CA PHE A 97 -3.05 -10.72 -7.22
C PHE A 97 -3.52 -10.12 -5.90
N ILE A 98 -4.67 -9.43 -5.86
CA ILE A 98 -5.21 -8.94 -4.59
C ILE A 98 -5.73 -10.12 -3.75
N PRO A 99 -5.31 -10.25 -2.48
CA PRO A 99 -5.77 -11.30 -1.58
C PRO A 99 -7.29 -11.31 -1.39
N LYS A 100 -7.85 -12.49 -1.14
CA LYS A 100 -9.30 -12.69 -1.04
C LYS A 100 -9.93 -11.79 0.02
N VAL A 101 -9.31 -11.68 1.20
CA VAL A 101 -9.78 -10.84 2.30
C VAL A 101 -9.94 -9.36 1.91
N LEU A 102 -9.11 -8.88 0.98
CA LEU A 102 -9.15 -7.51 0.49
C LEU A 102 -10.17 -7.34 -0.65
N LYS A 103 -10.40 -8.37 -1.46
CA LYS A 103 -11.46 -8.37 -2.48
C LYS A 103 -12.85 -8.31 -1.85
N GLU A 104 -13.08 -9.04 -0.77
CA GLU A 104 -14.33 -9.00 -0.01
C GLU A 104 -14.63 -7.58 0.55
N GLY A 105 -13.58 -6.77 0.76
CA GLY A 105 -13.67 -5.36 1.16
C GLY A 105 -13.76 -4.35 0.01
N ASN A 106 -14.06 -4.76 -1.22
CA ASN A 106 -14.06 -3.91 -2.43
C ASN A 106 -12.69 -3.29 -2.78
N GLY A 107 -11.59 -3.94 -2.40
CA GLY A 107 -10.25 -3.38 -2.62
C GLY A 107 -9.89 -3.16 -4.09
N VAL A 108 -10.38 -4.04 -4.98
CA VAL A 108 -10.16 -3.90 -6.44
C VAL A 108 -10.89 -2.67 -6.97
N GLU A 109 -12.16 -2.51 -6.61
CA GLU A 109 -13.00 -1.38 -6.98
C GLU A 109 -12.42 -0.06 -6.45
N MET A 110 -11.98 -0.03 -5.19
CA MET A 110 -11.34 1.15 -4.60
C MET A 110 -10.11 1.60 -5.39
N ILE A 111 -9.25 0.66 -5.81
CA ILE A 111 -8.05 0.99 -6.60
C ILE A 111 -8.44 1.57 -7.96
N ILE A 112 -9.43 0.97 -8.63
CA ILE A 112 -9.93 1.46 -9.92
C ILE A 112 -10.52 2.86 -9.77
N GLU A 113 -11.37 3.09 -8.76
CA GLU A 113 -11.95 4.41 -8.48
C GLU A 113 -10.89 5.47 -8.18
N CYS A 114 -9.84 5.13 -7.43
CA CYS A 114 -8.72 6.05 -7.18
C CYS A 114 -7.96 6.39 -8.46
N SER A 115 -7.82 5.40 -9.35
CA SER A 115 -7.21 5.58 -10.67
C SER A 115 -8.00 6.56 -11.53
N ASP A 116 -9.32 6.37 -11.60
CA ASP A 116 -10.22 7.22 -12.38
C ASP A 116 -10.26 8.64 -11.83
N LYS A 117 -10.35 8.81 -10.50
CA LYS A 117 -10.28 10.13 -9.84
C LYS A 117 -8.97 10.85 -10.15
N ALA A 118 -7.83 10.15 -10.10
CA ALA A 118 -6.55 10.75 -10.41
C ALA A 118 -6.45 11.18 -11.89
N ARG A 119 -6.97 10.36 -12.82
CA ARG A 119 -7.03 10.69 -14.25
C ARG A 119 -7.85 11.94 -14.52
N GLU A 120 -9.03 12.04 -13.91
CA GLU A 120 -9.94 13.16 -14.08
C GLU A 120 -9.38 14.44 -13.44
N LYS A 121 -8.96 14.36 -12.18
CA LYS A 121 -8.45 15.50 -11.40
C LYS A 121 -7.18 16.10 -12.01
N LEU A 122 -6.31 15.26 -12.56
CA LEU A 122 -4.98 15.64 -13.00
C LEU A 122 -4.79 15.46 -14.51
N ALA A 123 -5.84 15.61 -15.32
CA ALA A 123 -5.84 15.28 -16.76
C ALA A 123 -4.62 15.85 -17.53
N ASP A 124 -4.24 17.10 -17.24
CA ASP A 124 -3.13 17.81 -17.91
C ASP A 124 -1.77 17.69 -17.19
N HIS A 125 -1.68 16.90 -16.12
CA HIS A 125 -0.44 16.72 -15.36
C HIS A 125 0.40 15.54 -15.89
N PRO A 126 1.70 15.50 -15.54
CA PRO A 126 2.56 14.35 -15.77
C PRO A 126 1.95 13.04 -15.28
N PHE A 127 2.29 11.94 -15.95
CA PHE A 127 1.76 10.63 -15.63
C PHE A 127 2.14 10.19 -14.21
N GLU A 128 3.35 10.53 -13.77
CA GLU A 128 3.87 10.28 -12.44
C GLU A 128 3.04 10.95 -11.35
N ASP A 129 2.57 12.17 -11.59
CA ASP A 129 1.71 12.90 -10.64
C ASP A 129 0.33 12.25 -10.52
N LYS A 130 -0.21 11.71 -11.62
CA LYS A 130 -1.47 10.95 -11.61
C LYS A 130 -1.32 9.66 -10.81
N VAL A 131 -0.26 8.88 -11.05
CA VAL A 131 0.04 7.66 -10.27
C VAL A 131 0.22 8.00 -8.79
N TRP A 132 0.91 9.10 -8.48
CA TRP A 132 1.12 9.55 -7.11
C TRP A 132 -0.18 9.95 -6.41
N ASP A 133 -1.09 10.65 -7.10
CA ASP A 133 -2.39 11.02 -6.53
C ASP A 133 -3.30 9.80 -6.33
N MET A 134 -3.27 8.84 -7.27
CA MET A 134 -3.93 7.54 -7.10
C MET A 134 -3.41 6.83 -5.85
N LEU A 135 -2.09 6.83 -5.64
CA LEU A 135 -1.45 6.22 -4.47
C LEU A 135 -1.93 6.86 -3.15
N LYS A 136 -1.97 8.21 -3.10
CA LYS A 136 -2.54 8.95 -1.96
C LYS A 136 -4.00 8.58 -1.71
N CYS A 137 -4.81 8.48 -2.76
CA CYS A 137 -6.21 8.07 -2.67
C CYS A 137 -6.35 6.66 -2.07
N MET A 138 -5.55 5.69 -2.55
CA MET A 138 -5.55 4.32 -2.03
C MET A 138 -5.21 4.27 -0.54
N TYR A 139 -4.18 5.01 -0.11
CA TYR A 139 -3.81 5.10 1.31
C TYR A 139 -4.95 5.66 2.16
N HIS A 140 -5.59 6.75 1.73
CA HIS A 140 -6.69 7.36 2.49
C HIS A 140 -7.98 6.52 2.47
N GLY A 141 -8.22 5.76 1.41
CA GLY A 141 -9.35 4.84 1.29
C GLY A 141 -9.24 3.68 2.27
N ASP A 142 -8.11 2.97 2.23
CA ASP A 142 -7.81 1.87 3.13
C ASP A 142 -6.28 1.74 3.35
N PRO A 143 -5.74 2.30 4.46
CA PRO A 143 -4.33 2.21 4.79
C PRO A 143 -3.84 0.76 4.98
N VAL A 144 -4.73 -0.16 5.35
CA VAL A 144 -4.39 -1.59 5.55
C VAL A 144 -4.21 -2.26 4.19
N LEU A 145 -5.14 -2.07 3.27
CA LEU A 145 -5.01 -2.53 1.88
C LEU A 145 -3.77 -1.92 1.22
N PHE A 146 -3.56 -0.61 1.42
CA PHE A 146 -2.40 0.09 0.89
C PHE A 146 -1.08 -0.52 1.38
N SER A 147 -0.94 -0.66 2.70
CA SER A 147 0.26 -1.23 3.33
C SER A 147 0.46 -2.71 3.01
N ALA A 148 -0.60 -3.45 2.68
CA ALA A 148 -0.57 -4.83 2.18
C ALA A 148 -0.21 -4.94 0.70
N PHE A 149 -0.42 -3.88 -0.11
CA PHE A 149 0.08 -3.79 -1.48
C PHE A 149 1.55 -3.33 -1.56
N TYR A 150 2.02 -2.61 -0.53
CA TYR A 150 3.39 -2.10 -0.38
C TYR A 150 4.47 -3.00 0.24
N PRO A 151 4.21 -4.17 0.88
CA PRO A 151 5.24 -4.92 1.59
C PRO A 151 6.21 -5.62 0.63
N THR A 152 5.93 -5.57 -0.67
CA THR A 152 6.84 -6.02 -1.71
C THR A 152 7.85 -4.95 -2.14
N LEU A 153 7.82 -3.74 -1.54
CA LEU A 153 8.74 -2.64 -1.82
C LEU A 153 9.87 -2.51 -0.80
N THR A 154 9.72 -3.12 0.37
CA THR A 154 10.66 -3.05 1.48
C THR A 154 10.95 -4.46 2.01
N TYR A 155 12.11 -4.70 2.61
CA TYR A 155 12.48 -6.04 3.14
C TYR A 155 11.86 -6.34 4.51
N SER A 156 10.98 -5.47 4.99
CA SER A 156 10.49 -5.48 6.37
C SER A 156 9.18 -6.23 6.47
N THR A 157 9.09 -7.11 7.47
CA THR A 157 7.86 -7.81 7.87
C THR A 157 6.68 -6.85 7.94
N ILE A 158 5.56 -7.26 7.35
CA ILE A 158 4.26 -6.59 7.41
C ILE A 158 4.00 -6.26 8.90
N ARG A 159 3.77 -5.00 9.27
CA ARG A 159 3.18 -4.59 10.56
C ARG A 159 1.96 -3.76 10.23
N ILE A 160 0.77 -4.32 10.45
CA ILE A 160 -0.50 -3.70 10.10
C ILE A 160 -1.18 -3.27 11.40
N VAL A 161 -1.20 -1.97 11.65
CA VAL A 161 -1.93 -1.38 12.78
C VAL A 161 -3.32 -0.96 12.30
N ARG A 162 -4.35 -1.75 12.65
CA ARG A 162 -5.75 -1.43 12.32
C ARG A 162 -6.30 -0.39 13.31
N ARG A 163 -6.53 0.86 12.89
CA ARG A 163 -7.40 1.79 13.64
C ARG A 163 -8.86 1.34 13.47
N ARG A 164 -9.52 0.92 14.55
CA ARG A 164 -10.97 0.67 14.56
C ARG A 164 -11.71 1.93 14.09
N ARG A 165 -12.48 1.85 13.00
CA ARG A 165 -13.69 2.69 12.88
C ARG A 165 -14.66 2.14 13.92
N MET A 166 -14.89 2.92 14.99
CA MET A 166 -16.03 2.68 15.88
C MET A 166 -17.29 2.96 15.08
N PHE A 167 -18.26 2.03 15.18
CA PHE A 167 -19.64 2.22 14.76
C PHE A 167 -20.25 3.46 15.41
#